data_AF-A0A259CE64-F1
#
_entry.id   AF-A0A259CE64-F1
#
_cell.length_a   1.000
_cell.length_b   1.000
_cell.length_c   1.000
_cell.angle_alpha   90.00
_cell.angle_beta   90.00
_cell.angle_gamma   90.00
#
_symmetry.space_group_name_H-M   'P 1'
#
loop_
_entity.id
_entity.type
_entity.pdbx_description
1 polymer ?
#
loop_
_entity_poly.entity_id
_entity_poly.type
_entity_poly.pdbx_seq_one_letter_code
_entity_poly.pdbx_strand_id
1 'polypeptide(L)'
;LAESAQFMQGRSDERVMQGLALVEALQKAGAGTLGDAKLLSSIRDGKGAESDRAVYLAHEYLNSEWKPLYHIDTARLLADAKLRYVGATGLLQNFPDLSLRPEHREALERVPAGPLRETLKDYLVTRAFRRDLFVRGPRTVPDAVRDRELSGYGLALMVPRSEAKTKMDVPAGTAELPKAHYEPIFDALAQGPRTLADLHAIAMRAKPEGAPSLVEIAGVLVGTAQATPIPPGAFGRISASAQLFNIASTQEVAEQRTATASISLPVTGSGMTLQTMEASVFHAVATGTPPEPGPVTDVIIRRLKAAGIPLRLENRVITEPSEQRAVVAESVEWCLKERMGLWTSLGAL
;
A
#
# COMPACT_ATOMS: atom_id res chain seq x y z
N LEU A 1 18.52 -13.98 19.64
CA LEU A 1 17.62 -14.96 19.00
C LEU A 1 18.35 -15.82 17.99
N ALA A 2 18.92 -15.24 16.92
CA ALA A 2 19.70 -16.00 15.92
C ALA A 2 20.77 -16.91 16.53
N GLU A 3 21.63 -16.37 17.41
CA GLU A 3 22.69 -17.15 18.08
C GLU A 3 22.13 -18.28 18.96
N SER A 4 21.17 -17.98 19.85
CA SER A 4 20.57 -18.99 20.73
C SER A 4 19.84 -20.09 19.94
N ALA A 5 19.23 -19.74 18.81
CA ALA A 5 18.52 -20.69 17.96
C ALA A 5 19.46 -21.75 17.37
N GLN A 6 20.76 -21.50 17.22
CA GLN A 6 21.74 -22.50 16.75
C GLN A 6 21.84 -23.73 17.68
N PHE A 7 21.53 -23.55 18.96
CA PHE A 7 21.56 -24.60 19.98
C PHE A 7 20.19 -25.27 20.19
N MET A 8 19.16 -24.84 19.45
CA MET A 8 17.78 -25.33 19.57
C MET A 8 17.46 -26.36 18.49
N GLN A 9 16.63 -27.33 18.84
CA GLN A 9 16.20 -28.41 17.94
C GLN A 9 14.93 -28.03 17.16
N GLY A 10 14.72 -28.64 15.99
CA GLY A 10 13.52 -28.48 15.19
C GLY A 10 13.67 -27.56 13.97
N ARG A 11 12.54 -27.28 13.31
CA ARG A 11 12.48 -26.37 12.15
C ARG A 11 12.65 -24.90 12.59
N SER A 12 12.87 -23.99 11.65
CA SER A 12 13.19 -22.59 11.96
C SER A 12 12.06 -21.87 12.70
N ASP A 13 10.81 -22.18 12.38
CA ASP A 13 9.59 -21.71 13.06
C ASP A 13 9.51 -22.20 14.51
N GLU A 14 9.91 -23.45 14.78
CA GLU A 14 9.99 -23.98 16.15
C GLU A 14 11.14 -23.36 16.95
N ARG A 15 12.30 -23.19 16.31
CA ARG A 15 13.51 -22.62 16.93
C ARG A 15 13.35 -21.15 17.30
N VAL A 16 12.67 -20.34 16.48
CA VAL A 16 12.42 -18.93 16.83
C VAL A 16 11.51 -18.81 18.06
N MET A 17 10.50 -19.68 18.19
CA MET A 17 9.60 -19.68 19.34
C MET A 17 10.31 -20.12 20.62
N GLN A 18 11.17 -21.14 20.55
CA GLN A 18 12.05 -21.52 21.66
C GLN A 18 12.99 -20.37 22.07
N GLY A 19 13.52 -19.63 21.10
CA GLY A 19 14.35 -18.45 21.34
C GLY A 19 13.58 -17.33 22.06
N LEU A 20 12.36 -17.04 21.63
CA LEU A 20 11.50 -16.05 22.28
C LEU A 20 11.14 -16.45 23.71
N ALA A 21 10.87 -17.75 23.95
CA ALA A 21 10.62 -18.27 25.30
C ALA A 21 11.84 -18.11 26.22
N LEU A 22 13.06 -18.30 25.71
CA LEU A 22 14.30 -18.04 26.45
C LEU A 22 14.42 -16.55 26.82
N VAL A 23 14.15 -15.63 25.89
CA VAL A 23 14.18 -14.18 26.17
C VAL A 23 13.16 -13.81 27.26
N GLU A 24 11.95 -14.38 27.20
CA GLU A 24 10.91 -14.18 28.21
C GLU A 24 11.36 -14.69 29.59
N ALA A 25 12.00 -15.86 29.65
CA ALA A 25 12.52 -16.41 30.89
C ALA A 25 13.60 -15.50 31.51
N LEU A 26 14.50 -14.95 30.70
CA LEU A 26 15.53 -14.01 31.16
C LEU A 26 14.92 -12.68 31.65
N GLN A 27 13.89 -12.16 30.97
CA GLN A 27 13.15 -10.98 31.45
C GLN A 27 12.51 -11.24 32.81
N LYS A 28 11.83 -12.38 32.99
CA LYS A 28 11.23 -12.79 34.28
C LYS A 28 12.27 -12.96 35.39
N ALA A 29 13.50 -13.33 35.04
CA ALA A 29 14.62 -13.42 35.96
C ALA A 29 15.25 -12.06 36.34
N GLY A 30 14.71 -10.94 35.83
CA GLY A 30 15.16 -9.59 36.19
C GLY A 30 16.29 -9.04 35.32
N ALA A 31 16.46 -9.53 34.08
CA ALA A 31 17.47 -9.01 33.15
C ALA A 31 17.20 -7.53 32.79
N GLY A 32 17.94 -6.60 33.41
CA GLY A 32 17.74 -5.15 33.25
C GLY A 32 17.97 -4.61 31.84
N THR A 33 18.74 -5.29 31.00
CA THR A 33 19.02 -4.89 29.61
C THR A 33 18.03 -5.44 28.59
N LEU A 34 17.30 -6.52 28.92
CA LEU A 34 16.31 -7.12 28.01
C LEU A 34 14.96 -6.41 28.03
N GLY A 35 14.83 -5.32 28.80
CA GLY A 35 13.88 -4.24 28.56
C GLY A 35 12.40 -4.63 28.53
N ASP A 36 11.60 -3.74 27.96
CA ASP A 36 10.14 -3.67 28.01
C ASP A 36 9.43 -4.97 27.60
N ALA A 37 8.69 -5.56 28.54
CA ALA A 37 7.85 -6.75 28.30
C ALA A 37 6.81 -6.52 27.19
N LYS A 38 6.38 -5.26 26.96
CA LYS A 38 5.43 -4.92 25.90
C LYS A 38 6.04 -5.06 24.50
N LEU A 39 7.35 -4.82 24.35
CA LEU A 39 8.04 -5.02 23.07
C LEU A 39 8.15 -6.51 22.75
N LEU A 40 8.44 -7.35 23.74
CA LEU A 40 8.50 -8.80 23.52
C LEU A 40 7.11 -9.36 23.19
N SER A 41 6.06 -8.92 23.89
CA SER A 41 4.69 -9.33 23.57
C SER A 41 4.25 -8.83 22.19
N SER A 42 4.65 -7.63 21.74
CA SER A 42 4.29 -7.15 20.41
C SER A 42 4.96 -7.94 19.28
N ILE A 43 6.20 -8.39 19.48
CA ILE A 43 6.91 -9.29 18.55
C ILE A 43 6.25 -10.68 18.53
N ARG A 44 5.95 -11.22 19.71
CA ARG A 44 5.38 -12.57 19.84
C ARG A 44 3.93 -12.63 19.38
N ASP A 45 3.10 -11.68 19.78
CA ASP A 45 1.64 -11.70 19.65
C ASP A 45 1.13 -10.93 18.41
N GLY A 46 2.00 -10.76 17.40
CA GLY A 46 1.65 -10.11 16.14
C GLY A 46 0.45 -10.74 15.42
N LYS A 47 -0.14 -9.99 14.48
CA LYS A 47 -1.33 -10.40 13.71
C LYS A 47 -1.02 -11.56 12.75
N GLY A 48 -1.93 -12.52 12.63
CA GLY A 48 -1.87 -13.64 11.67
C GLY A 48 -2.12 -15.00 12.31
N ALA A 49 -2.24 -16.05 11.49
CA ALA A 49 -2.23 -17.42 12.00
C ALA A 49 -0.86 -17.73 12.63
N GLU A 50 -0.84 -18.53 13.69
CA GLU A 50 0.37 -18.77 14.48
C GLU A 50 1.51 -19.41 13.65
N SER A 51 1.18 -20.31 12.72
CA SER A 51 2.16 -20.93 11.82
C SER A 51 2.83 -19.92 10.90
N ASP A 52 2.05 -19.05 10.26
CA ASP A 52 2.56 -18.04 9.33
C ASP A 52 3.38 -17.00 10.08
N ARG A 53 2.97 -16.67 11.31
CA ARG A 53 3.72 -15.79 12.19
C ARG A 53 5.05 -16.39 12.60
N ALA A 54 5.10 -17.67 12.99
CA ALA A 54 6.35 -18.31 13.38
C ALA A 54 7.35 -18.39 12.20
N VAL A 55 6.85 -18.68 10.99
CA VAL A 55 7.66 -18.63 9.77
C VAL A 55 8.18 -17.21 9.50
N TYR A 56 7.32 -16.19 9.62
CA TYR A 56 7.72 -14.80 9.46
C TYR A 56 8.76 -14.36 10.49
N LEU A 57 8.57 -14.70 11.77
CA LEU A 57 9.51 -14.39 12.84
C LEU A 57 10.86 -15.09 12.62
N ALA A 58 10.83 -16.33 12.13
CA ALA A 58 12.06 -17.04 11.77
C ALA A 58 12.79 -16.31 10.63
N HIS A 59 12.06 -15.90 9.58
CA HIS A 59 12.60 -15.12 8.47
C HIS A 59 13.15 -13.76 8.92
N GLU A 60 12.58 -13.12 9.94
CA GLU A 60 13.00 -11.80 10.41
C GLU A 60 14.20 -11.88 11.38
N TYR A 61 14.12 -12.77 12.38
CA TYR A 61 15.00 -12.74 13.56
C TYR A 61 16.07 -13.83 13.64
N LEU A 62 16.04 -14.83 12.73
CA LEU A 62 17.05 -15.89 12.68
C LEU A 62 18.12 -15.68 11.60
N ASN A 63 18.12 -14.53 10.90
CA ASN A 63 19.20 -14.18 9.99
C ASN A 63 20.50 -13.92 10.76
N SER A 64 21.60 -14.57 10.35
CA SER A 64 22.92 -14.39 10.99
C SER A 64 23.64 -13.13 10.54
N GLU A 65 23.51 -12.77 9.26
CA GLU A 65 24.29 -11.68 8.65
C GLU A 65 23.48 -10.41 8.38
N TRP A 66 22.17 -10.43 8.63
CA TRP A 66 21.35 -9.23 8.48
C TRP A 66 21.50 -8.33 9.71
N LYS A 67 22.21 -7.22 9.54
CA LYS A 67 22.42 -6.21 10.58
C LYS A 67 21.77 -4.90 10.13
N PRO A 68 20.88 -4.29 10.93
CA PRO A 68 20.29 -3.01 10.58
C PRO A 68 21.39 -1.94 10.54
N LEU A 69 21.34 -1.08 9.53
CA LEU A 69 22.25 0.05 9.37
C LEU A 69 21.48 1.35 9.54
N TYR A 70 22.12 2.35 10.16
CA TYR A 70 21.60 3.71 10.10
C TYR A 70 21.69 4.25 8.68
N HIS A 71 20.81 5.19 8.33
CA HIS A 71 20.82 5.80 6.99
C HIS A 71 22.19 6.39 6.64
N ILE A 72 22.87 7.05 7.59
CA ILE A 72 24.20 7.61 7.36
C ILE A 72 25.24 6.56 6.96
N ASP A 73 25.19 5.36 7.53
CA ASP A 73 26.14 4.29 7.22
C ASP A 73 25.84 3.68 5.85
N THR A 74 24.56 3.47 5.54
CA THR A 74 24.12 3.08 4.19
C THR A 74 24.54 4.11 3.13
N ALA A 75 24.35 5.40 3.41
CA ALA A 75 24.71 6.46 2.49
C ALA A 75 26.23 6.55 2.26
N ARG A 76 27.05 6.30 3.30
CA ARG A 76 28.52 6.23 3.17
C ARG A 76 28.95 5.05 2.29
N LEU A 77 28.41 3.86 2.52
CA LEU A 77 28.72 2.67 1.71
C LEU A 77 28.34 2.88 0.24
N LEU A 78 27.18 3.49 -0.03
CA LEU A 78 26.73 3.76 -1.40
C LEU A 78 27.50 4.91 -2.06
N ALA A 79 28.05 5.84 -1.28
CA ALA A 79 28.87 6.93 -1.80
C ALA A 79 30.16 6.41 -2.45
N ASP A 80 30.74 5.32 -1.97
CA ASP A 80 31.92 4.67 -2.59
C ASP A 80 31.60 4.21 -4.02
N ALA A 81 30.35 3.81 -4.26
CA ALA A 81 29.82 3.49 -5.58
C ALA A 81 29.34 4.74 -6.35
N LYS A 82 29.66 5.97 -5.94
CA LYS A 82 29.19 7.26 -6.51
C LYS A 82 27.68 7.43 -6.54
N LEU A 83 26.96 6.73 -5.67
CA LEU A 83 25.52 6.87 -5.51
C LEU A 83 25.22 7.91 -4.43
N ARG A 84 24.27 8.79 -4.69
CA ARG A 84 23.81 9.81 -3.75
C ARG A 84 22.32 9.66 -3.48
N TYR A 85 21.93 9.86 -2.23
CA TYR A 85 20.54 9.88 -1.81
C TYR A 85 19.78 11.01 -2.52
N VAL A 86 18.57 10.71 -2.99
CA VAL A 86 17.68 11.67 -3.67
C VAL A 86 16.39 11.90 -2.88
N GLY A 87 15.91 10.89 -2.16
CA GLY A 87 14.67 10.97 -1.40
C GLY A 87 14.19 9.60 -0.96
N ALA A 88 13.19 9.60 -0.09
CA ALA A 88 12.53 8.38 0.35
C ALA A 88 11.52 7.92 -0.71
N THR A 89 11.34 6.61 -0.89
CA THR A 89 10.28 6.10 -1.79
C THR A 89 8.90 6.16 -1.13
N GLY A 90 8.84 6.28 0.20
CA GLY A 90 7.63 6.67 0.90
C GLY A 90 7.36 8.16 0.65
N LEU A 91 6.50 8.49 -0.32
CA LEU A 91 6.38 9.84 -0.86
C LEU A 91 6.14 10.93 0.19
N LEU A 92 5.26 10.69 1.17
CA LEU A 92 4.97 11.64 2.26
C LEU A 92 6.22 12.05 3.04
N GLN A 93 7.21 11.16 3.12
CA GLN A 93 8.46 11.41 3.83
C GLN A 93 9.30 12.50 3.17
N ASN A 94 9.06 12.83 1.91
CA ASN A 94 9.75 13.93 1.23
C ASN A 94 9.09 15.30 1.51
N PHE A 95 7.96 15.34 2.20
CA PHE A 95 7.25 16.56 2.60
C PHE A 95 7.48 16.79 4.10
N PRO A 96 8.36 17.74 4.50
CA PRO A 96 8.66 18.00 5.90
C PRO A 96 7.40 18.29 6.72
N ASP A 97 6.45 19.04 6.17
CA ASP A 97 5.23 19.43 6.89
C ASP A 97 4.29 18.27 7.20
N LEU A 98 4.32 17.21 6.40
CA LEU A 98 3.52 16.00 6.61
C LEU A 98 4.28 14.95 7.43
N SER A 99 5.61 15.07 7.51
CA SER A 99 6.47 14.07 8.14
C SER A 99 6.91 14.44 9.54
N LEU A 100 6.98 15.74 9.84
CA LEU A 100 7.62 16.27 11.03
C LEU A 100 6.72 17.31 11.68
N ARG A 101 6.63 17.24 13.02
CA ARG A 101 6.01 18.28 13.84
C ARG A 101 6.82 19.59 13.74
N PRO A 102 6.22 20.76 14.00
CA PRO A 102 6.93 22.04 13.92
C PRO A 102 8.27 22.06 14.69
N GLU A 103 8.30 21.51 15.90
CA GLU A 103 9.49 21.48 16.76
C GLU A 103 10.59 20.57 16.19
N HIS A 104 10.19 19.50 15.50
CA HIS A 104 11.12 18.60 14.80
C HIS A 104 11.77 19.30 13.60
N ARG A 105 11.00 20.12 12.87
CA ARG A 105 11.51 20.88 11.72
C ARG A 105 12.53 21.91 12.19
N GLU A 106 12.19 22.68 13.22
CA GLU A 106 13.10 23.68 13.82
C GLU A 106 14.42 23.04 14.29
N ALA A 107 14.35 21.86 14.93
CA ALA A 107 15.54 21.13 15.35
C ALA A 107 16.43 20.71 14.16
N LEU A 108 15.84 20.27 13.05
CA LEU A 108 16.56 19.81 11.86
C LEU A 108 17.11 20.94 10.99
N GLU A 109 16.56 22.15 11.06
CA GLU A 109 17.09 23.33 10.36
C GLU A 109 18.54 23.65 10.76
N ARG A 110 18.92 23.32 12.00
CA ARG A 110 20.28 23.50 12.54
C ARG A 110 21.31 22.52 11.99
N VAL A 111 20.85 21.46 11.32
CA VAL A 111 21.71 20.38 10.79
C VAL A 111 21.77 20.52 9.27
N PRO A 112 22.94 20.56 8.61
CA PRO A 112 23.03 20.68 7.16
C PRO A 112 22.30 19.55 6.41
N ALA A 113 21.85 19.81 5.19
CA ALA A 113 21.27 18.79 4.33
C ALA A 113 22.28 17.67 4.08
N GLY A 114 21.87 16.41 4.25
CA GLY A 114 22.73 15.26 4.02
C GLY A 114 22.37 14.05 4.89
N PRO A 115 23.21 13.00 4.86
CA PRO A 115 22.89 11.73 5.52
C PRO A 115 22.67 11.84 7.04
N LEU A 116 23.32 12.80 7.71
CA LEU A 116 23.09 13.03 9.13
C LEU A 116 21.67 13.54 9.41
N ARG A 117 21.18 14.53 8.63
CA ARG A 117 19.82 15.07 8.79
C ARG A 117 18.77 13.98 8.59
N GLU A 118 18.96 13.09 7.62
CA GLU A 118 18.06 11.96 7.36
C GLU A 118 18.12 10.88 8.44
N THR A 119 19.27 10.69 9.08
CA THR A 119 19.41 9.80 10.24
C THR A 119 18.71 10.38 11.47
N LEU A 120 18.86 11.69 11.72
CA LEU A 120 18.12 12.38 12.78
C LEU A 120 16.61 12.34 12.56
N LYS A 121 16.17 12.42 11.31
CA LYS A 121 14.76 12.26 10.95
C LYS A 121 14.19 10.89 11.37
N ASP A 122 14.95 9.81 11.22
CA ASP A 122 14.53 8.47 11.64
C ASP A 122 14.41 8.34 13.17
N TYR A 123 15.11 9.16 13.96
CA TYR A 123 14.90 9.23 15.41
C TYR A 123 13.65 10.03 15.80
N LEU A 124 13.26 11.01 14.97
CA LEU A 124 12.11 11.88 15.22
C LEU A 124 10.79 11.27 14.73
N VAL A 125 10.86 10.37 13.76
CA VAL A 125 9.74 9.64 13.18
C VAL A 125 9.96 8.17 13.46
N THR A 126 9.20 7.56 14.37
CA THR A 126 9.35 6.14 14.72
C THR A 126 9.29 5.26 13.47
N ARG A 127 10.46 4.79 13.01
CA ARG A 127 10.60 4.09 11.73
C ARG A 127 11.35 2.79 11.90
N ALA A 128 10.64 1.67 11.69
CA ALA A 128 11.26 0.35 11.68
C ALA A 128 11.93 0.00 10.34
N PHE A 129 11.37 0.49 9.22
CA PHE A 129 11.87 0.17 7.87
C PHE A 129 12.01 1.40 6.99
N ARG A 130 13.08 1.42 6.20
CA ARG A 130 13.42 2.49 5.27
C ARG A 130 13.53 2.01 3.84
N ARG A 131 13.05 2.84 2.92
CA ARG A 131 13.14 2.63 1.47
C ARG A 131 13.52 3.96 0.84
N ASP A 132 14.68 4.00 0.22
CA ASP A 132 15.33 5.21 -0.27
C ASP A 132 15.71 5.03 -1.74
N LEU A 133 15.68 6.14 -2.49
CA LEU A 133 16.18 6.21 -3.85
C LEU A 133 17.59 6.83 -3.84
N PHE A 134 18.54 6.08 -4.39
CA PHE A 134 19.91 6.53 -4.62
C PHE A 134 20.21 6.55 -6.12
N VAL A 135 20.83 7.60 -6.61
CA VAL A 135 21.19 7.73 -8.03
C VAL A 135 22.66 8.07 -8.21
N ARG A 136 23.23 7.59 -9.32
CA ARG A 136 24.61 7.91 -9.71
C ARG A 136 24.67 9.30 -10.32
N GLY A 137 25.45 10.20 -9.72
CA GLY A 137 25.63 11.56 -10.23
C GLY A 137 24.31 12.33 -10.41
N PRO A 138 23.54 12.60 -9.34
CA PRO A 138 22.28 13.32 -9.45
C PRO A 138 22.52 14.70 -10.08
N ARG A 139 21.64 15.06 -11.01
CA ARG A 139 21.57 16.38 -11.63
C ARG A 139 20.30 17.07 -11.14
N THR A 140 20.45 18.27 -10.61
CA THR A 140 19.31 19.12 -10.28
C THR A 140 18.70 19.66 -11.56
N VAL A 141 17.38 19.63 -11.65
CA VAL A 141 16.63 20.28 -12.73
C VAL A 141 15.90 21.50 -12.16
N PRO A 142 15.77 22.60 -12.93
CA PRO A 142 14.93 23.71 -12.52
C PRO A 142 13.47 23.27 -12.32
N ASP A 143 12.77 23.91 -11.40
CA ASP A 143 11.36 23.61 -11.09
C ASP A 143 10.47 23.65 -12.33
N ALA A 144 10.65 24.64 -13.21
CA ALA A 144 9.89 24.74 -14.46
C ALA A 144 10.12 23.53 -15.40
N VAL A 145 11.33 22.96 -15.42
CA VAL A 145 11.62 21.75 -16.20
C VAL A 145 10.95 20.55 -15.53
N ARG A 146 11.10 20.38 -14.21
CA ARG A 146 10.42 19.32 -13.45
C ARG A 146 8.90 19.36 -13.69
N ASP A 147 8.29 20.52 -13.55
CA ASP A 147 6.85 20.69 -13.66
C ASP A 147 6.34 20.41 -15.07
N ARG A 148 7.12 20.76 -16.10
CA ARG A 148 6.84 20.36 -17.49
C ARG A 148 6.92 18.85 -17.70
N GLU A 149 7.89 18.17 -17.10
CA GLU A 149 7.98 16.71 -17.21
C GLU A 149 6.85 16.01 -16.42
N LEU A 150 6.48 16.55 -15.25
CA LEU A 150 5.39 16.03 -14.41
C LEU A 150 4.02 16.29 -15.04
N SER A 151 3.84 17.35 -15.83
CA SER A 151 2.53 17.74 -16.37
C SER A 151 1.86 16.62 -17.17
N GLY A 152 2.65 15.78 -17.84
CA GLY A 152 2.18 14.65 -18.64
C GLY A 152 1.88 13.37 -17.85
N TYR A 153 2.30 13.28 -16.58
CA TYR A 153 1.92 12.16 -15.72
C TYR A 153 0.44 12.27 -15.37
N GLY A 154 -0.24 11.13 -15.27
CA GLY A 154 -1.61 11.04 -14.80
C GLY A 154 -1.74 10.55 -13.38
N LEU A 155 -2.93 10.74 -12.83
CA LEU A 155 -3.42 10.05 -11.64
C LEU A 155 -4.74 9.38 -11.95
N ALA A 156 -4.97 8.21 -11.34
CA ALA A 156 -6.28 7.57 -11.24
C ALA A 156 -6.62 7.33 -9.78
N LEU A 157 -7.89 7.53 -9.41
CA LEU A 157 -8.37 7.28 -8.05
C LEU A 157 -8.32 5.78 -7.75
N MET A 158 -7.76 5.38 -6.61
CA MET A 158 -7.66 3.95 -6.20
C MET A 158 -8.78 3.52 -5.27
N VAL A 159 -9.46 4.49 -4.67
CA VAL A 159 -10.59 4.29 -3.76
C VAL A 159 -11.88 4.75 -4.43
N PRO A 160 -13.05 4.21 -4.04
CA PRO A 160 -14.33 4.80 -4.42
C PRO A 160 -14.38 6.29 -4.06
N ARG A 161 -15.08 7.09 -4.86
CA ARG A 161 -15.19 8.53 -4.61
C ARG A 161 -15.76 8.87 -3.23
N SER A 162 -16.69 8.05 -2.75
CA SER A 162 -17.29 8.14 -1.42
C SER A 162 -16.31 7.85 -0.27
N GLU A 163 -15.21 7.14 -0.57
CA GLU A 163 -14.17 6.79 0.39
C GLU A 163 -12.93 7.70 0.29
N ALA A 164 -12.86 8.56 -0.73
CA ALA A 164 -11.80 9.55 -0.86
C ALA A 164 -11.87 10.54 0.30
N LYS A 165 -10.73 10.73 0.99
CA LYS A 165 -10.66 11.55 2.22
C LYS A 165 -9.70 12.71 2.04
N THR A 166 -10.12 13.87 2.52
CA THR A 166 -9.25 15.04 2.70
C THR A 166 -8.55 15.02 4.05
N LYS A 167 -9.07 14.30 5.05
CA LYS A 167 -8.41 14.08 6.35
C LYS A 167 -7.72 12.72 6.37
N MET A 168 -6.43 12.69 6.69
CA MET A 168 -5.58 11.51 6.56
C MET A 168 -4.50 11.44 7.62
N ASP A 169 -4.15 10.21 7.99
CA ASP A 169 -3.02 9.96 8.87
C ASP A 169 -1.72 10.09 8.08
N VAL A 170 -0.80 10.87 8.63
CA VAL A 170 0.52 11.17 8.09
C VAL A 170 1.57 10.93 9.18
N PRO A 171 2.87 10.81 8.87
CA PRO A 171 3.86 10.55 9.92
C PRO A 171 3.90 11.63 11.02
N ALA A 172 3.53 12.88 10.72
CA ALA A 172 3.42 13.95 11.71
C ALA A 172 2.15 13.89 12.60
N GLY A 173 1.21 12.96 12.35
CA GLY A 173 -0.08 12.87 13.02
C GLY A 173 -1.23 12.82 12.01
N THR A 174 -2.11 13.82 12.02
CA THR A 174 -3.21 13.93 11.07
C THR A 174 -3.09 15.20 10.24
N ALA A 175 -3.20 15.09 8.92
CA ALA A 175 -3.26 16.21 8.00
C ALA A 175 -4.67 16.35 7.42
N GLU A 176 -5.10 17.59 7.17
CA GLU A 176 -6.32 17.89 6.43
C GLU A 176 -5.97 18.68 5.18
N LEU A 177 -6.25 18.08 4.02
CA LEU A 177 -6.07 18.72 2.73
C LEU A 177 -7.15 19.78 2.52
N PRO A 178 -6.83 20.94 1.93
CA PRO A 178 -7.82 21.98 1.70
C PRO A 178 -8.94 21.49 0.77
N LYS A 179 -10.13 21.29 1.33
CA LYS A 179 -11.30 20.75 0.61
C LYS A 179 -11.63 21.54 -0.65
N ALA A 180 -11.44 22.85 -0.63
CA ALA A 180 -11.66 23.75 -1.76
C ALA A 180 -10.87 23.36 -3.02
N HIS A 181 -9.69 22.73 -2.88
CA HIS A 181 -8.90 22.26 -4.01
C HIS A 181 -9.06 20.76 -4.27
N TYR A 182 -9.10 19.96 -3.20
CA TYR A 182 -9.04 18.49 -3.32
C TYR A 182 -10.38 17.82 -3.60
N GLU A 183 -11.52 18.37 -3.16
CA GLU A 183 -12.84 17.80 -3.51
C GLU A 183 -13.08 17.87 -5.03
N PRO A 184 -12.84 19.01 -5.73
CA PRO A 184 -12.93 19.06 -7.19
C PRO A 184 -11.95 18.11 -7.90
N ILE A 185 -10.74 17.91 -7.35
CA ILE A 185 -9.78 16.93 -7.88
C ILE A 185 -10.35 15.51 -7.76
N PHE A 186 -10.92 15.14 -6.61
CA PHE A 186 -11.52 13.83 -6.42
C PHE A 186 -12.74 13.62 -7.33
N ASP A 187 -13.59 14.64 -7.49
CA ASP A 187 -14.73 14.58 -8.42
C ASP A 187 -14.28 14.37 -9.88
N ALA A 188 -13.18 15.02 -10.28
CA ALA A 188 -12.63 14.85 -11.61
C ALA A 188 -12.00 13.46 -11.83
N LEU A 189 -11.31 12.93 -10.81
CA LEU A 189 -10.69 11.60 -10.84
C LEU A 189 -11.73 10.46 -10.76
N ALA A 190 -12.88 10.70 -10.13
CA ALA A 190 -13.99 9.75 -10.10
C ALA A 190 -14.61 9.52 -11.49
N GLN A 191 -14.51 10.50 -12.38
CA GLN A 191 -14.95 10.38 -13.77
C GLN A 191 -13.92 9.65 -14.66
N GLY A 192 -12.70 9.47 -14.17
CA GLY A 192 -11.62 8.78 -14.86
C GLY A 192 -10.27 9.44 -14.65
N PRO A 193 -9.19 8.80 -15.13
CA PRO A 193 -7.84 9.30 -14.94
C PRO A 193 -7.62 10.68 -15.57
N ARG A 194 -6.83 11.53 -14.90
CA ARG A 194 -6.51 12.90 -15.35
C ARG A 194 -5.01 13.18 -15.28
N THR A 195 -4.51 14.06 -16.15
CA THR A 195 -3.11 14.50 -16.07
C THR A 195 -2.91 15.41 -14.86
N LEU A 196 -1.69 15.47 -14.32
CA LEU A 196 -1.35 16.41 -13.25
C LEU A 196 -1.60 17.86 -13.69
N ALA A 197 -1.37 18.17 -14.97
CA ALA A 197 -1.70 19.48 -15.53
C ALA A 197 -3.19 19.82 -15.40
N ASP A 198 -4.08 18.88 -15.75
CA ASP A 198 -5.53 19.06 -15.63
C ASP A 198 -5.94 19.25 -14.16
N LEU A 199 -5.39 18.42 -13.26
CA LEU A 199 -5.72 18.49 -11.83
C LEU A 199 -5.27 19.79 -11.19
N HIS A 200 -4.09 20.28 -11.55
CA HIS A 200 -3.61 21.58 -11.10
C HIS A 200 -4.49 22.71 -11.65
N ALA A 201 -4.88 22.65 -12.93
CA ALA A 201 -5.80 23.63 -13.51
C ALA A 201 -7.19 23.61 -12.82
N ILE A 202 -7.70 22.44 -12.43
CA ILE A 202 -8.94 22.29 -11.65
C ILE A 202 -8.78 22.98 -10.29
N ALA A 203 -7.70 22.72 -9.57
CA ALA A 203 -7.44 23.34 -8.28
C ALA A 203 -7.35 24.87 -8.39
N MET A 204 -6.62 25.37 -9.40
CA MET A 204 -6.49 26.81 -9.68
C MET A 204 -7.81 27.48 -10.01
N ARG A 205 -8.69 26.82 -10.79
CA ARG A 205 -10.03 27.34 -11.11
C ARG A 205 -10.97 27.35 -9.91
N ALA A 206 -10.87 26.33 -9.05
CA ALA A 206 -11.68 26.25 -7.85
C ALA A 206 -11.34 27.37 -6.87
N LYS A 207 -10.03 27.58 -6.60
CA LYS A 207 -9.51 28.70 -5.84
C LYS A 207 -8.02 28.89 -6.17
N PRO A 208 -7.56 30.04 -6.69
CA PRO A 208 -6.15 30.23 -7.01
C PRO A 208 -5.24 30.35 -5.79
N GLU A 209 -5.73 31.03 -4.73
CA GLU A 209 -4.98 31.19 -3.48
C GLU A 209 -4.84 29.84 -2.77
N GLY A 210 -3.59 29.43 -2.51
CA GLY A 210 -3.28 28.20 -1.80
C GLY A 210 -3.40 26.92 -2.65
N ALA A 211 -3.59 27.04 -3.96
CA ALA A 211 -3.70 25.89 -4.84
C ALA A 211 -2.42 25.03 -4.79
N PRO A 212 -2.54 23.69 -4.63
CA PRO A 212 -1.39 22.81 -4.56
C PRO A 212 -0.67 22.74 -5.92
N SER A 213 0.65 22.64 -5.85
CA SER A 213 1.54 22.37 -6.97
C SER A 213 1.34 20.95 -7.53
N LEU A 214 1.88 20.69 -8.74
CA LEU A 214 1.90 19.34 -9.34
C LEU A 214 2.57 18.31 -8.41
N VAL A 215 3.64 18.72 -7.74
CA VAL A 215 4.42 17.88 -6.80
C VAL A 215 3.58 17.51 -5.58
N GLU A 216 2.83 18.46 -5.01
CA GLU A 216 1.95 18.22 -3.87
C GLU A 216 0.77 17.34 -4.25
N ILE A 217 0.11 17.59 -5.39
CA ILE A 217 -0.99 16.75 -5.87
C ILE A 217 -0.51 15.30 -6.04
N ALA A 218 0.60 15.09 -6.76
CA ALA A 218 1.14 13.76 -7.00
C ALA A 218 1.62 13.08 -5.71
N GLY A 219 2.47 13.78 -4.94
CA GLY A 219 3.13 13.23 -3.77
C GLY A 219 2.16 12.89 -2.63
N VAL A 220 1.15 13.74 -2.41
CA VAL A 220 0.14 13.52 -1.36
C VAL A 220 -0.83 12.42 -1.77
N LEU A 221 -1.45 12.51 -2.96
CA LEU A 221 -2.49 11.55 -3.34
C LEU A 221 -1.93 10.13 -3.53
N VAL A 222 -0.73 10.01 -4.08
CA VAL A 222 -0.05 8.71 -4.19
C VAL A 222 0.50 8.26 -2.83
N GLY A 223 1.09 9.18 -2.07
CA GLY A 223 1.65 8.89 -0.74
C GLY A 223 0.61 8.44 0.29
N THR A 224 -0.66 8.81 0.09
CA THR A 224 -1.80 8.44 0.96
C THR A 224 -2.66 7.33 0.36
N ALA A 225 -2.20 6.71 -0.73
CA ALA A 225 -2.90 5.65 -1.45
C ALA A 225 -4.32 6.03 -1.95
N GLN A 226 -4.61 7.34 -2.05
CA GLN A 226 -5.86 7.83 -2.64
C GLN A 226 -5.85 7.65 -4.16
N ALA A 227 -4.68 7.81 -4.78
CA ALA A 227 -4.49 7.68 -6.22
C ALA A 227 -3.24 6.89 -6.59
N THR A 228 -3.18 6.44 -7.84
CA THR A 228 -2.03 5.75 -8.43
C THR A 228 -1.50 6.54 -9.63
N PRO A 229 -0.18 6.63 -9.83
CA PRO A 229 0.40 7.37 -10.94
C PRO A 229 0.26 6.60 -12.27
N ILE A 230 0.10 7.37 -13.34
CA ILE A 230 0.05 6.89 -14.73
C ILE A 230 1.22 7.52 -15.48
N PRO A 231 2.13 6.72 -16.05
CA PRO A 231 3.20 7.25 -16.89
C PRO A 231 2.64 7.99 -18.12
N PRO A 232 3.33 9.04 -18.60
CA PRO A 232 2.97 9.69 -19.86
C PRO A 232 2.80 8.68 -21.01
N GLY A 233 1.71 8.80 -21.76
CA GLY A 233 1.40 7.90 -22.88
C GLY A 233 0.86 6.52 -22.50
N ALA A 234 0.60 6.24 -21.21
CA ALA A 234 0.01 4.98 -20.78
C ALA A 234 -1.53 5.02 -20.63
N PHE A 235 -2.15 6.19 -20.77
CA PHE A 235 -3.62 6.35 -20.74
C PHE A 235 -4.30 5.44 -21.76
N GLY A 236 -5.34 4.73 -21.31
CA GLY A 236 -6.12 3.84 -22.17
C GLY A 236 -5.35 2.60 -22.67
N ARG A 237 -4.16 2.32 -22.14
CA ARG A 237 -3.40 1.11 -22.50
C ARG A 237 -4.20 -0.14 -22.11
N ILE A 238 -4.37 -1.02 -23.07
CA ILE A 238 -4.97 -2.36 -22.90
C ILE A 238 -3.89 -3.39 -23.22
N SER A 239 -3.90 -4.53 -22.53
CA SER A 239 -2.97 -5.64 -22.78
C SER A 239 -3.68 -6.98 -22.67
N ALA A 240 -3.71 -7.73 -23.78
CA ALA A 240 -4.30 -9.07 -23.82
C ALA A 240 -3.57 -10.05 -22.87
N SER A 241 -2.24 -9.94 -22.73
CA SER A 241 -1.49 -10.76 -21.78
C SER A 241 -1.81 -10.40 -20.33
N ALA A 242 -2.06 -9.13 -20.03
CA ALA A 242 -2.50 -8.71 -18.71
C ALA A 242 -3.92 -9.20 -18.41
N GLN A 243 -4.84 -9.14 -19.37
CA GLN A 243 -6.19 -9.69 -19.22
C GLN A 243 -6.15 -11.21 -18.94
N LEU A 244 -5.36 -11.97 -19.70
CA LEU A 244 -5.17 -13.40 -19.46
C LEU A 244 -4.58 -13.69 -18.08
N PHE A 245 -3.56 -12.92 -17.66
CA PHE A 245 -3.00 -13.03 -16.31
C PHE A 245 -4.05 -12.72 -15.23
N ASN A 246 -4.86 -11.67 -15.42
CA ASN A 246 -5.89 -11.25 -14.47
C ASN A 246 -6.97 -12.33 -14.33
N ILE A 247 -7.39 -12.94 -15.45
CA ILE A 247 -8.34 -14.07 -15.44
C ILE A 247 -7.75 -15.24 -14.66
N ALA A 248 -6.51 -15.64 -14.94
CA ALA A 248 -5.86 -16.76 -14.26
C ALA A 248 -5.67 -16.50 -12.76
N SER A 249 -5.22 -15.30 -12.39
CA SER A 249 -5.04 -14.90 -10.98
C SER A 249 -6.36 -14.91 -10.20
N THR A 250 -7.43 -14.39 -10.80
CA THR A 250 -8.76 -14.36 -10.16
C THR A 250 -9.49 -15.70 -10.23
N GLN A 251 -9.10 -16.59 -11.14
CA GLN A 251 -9.57 -17.97 -11.18
C GLN A 251 -9.18 -18.74 -9.92
N GLU A 252 -7.98 -18.51 -9.38
CA GLU A 252 -7.54 -19.15 -8.12
C GLU A 252 -8.48 -18.81 -6.95
N VAL A 253 -9.02 -17.58 -6.90
CA VAL A 253 -10.04 -17.19 -5.92
C VAL A 253 -11.39 -17.83 -6.26
N ALA A 254 -11.79 -17.80 -7.52
CA ALA A 254 -13.05 -18.43 -7.96
C ALA A 254 -13.10 -19.93 -7.65
N GLU A 255 -11.96 -20.61 -7.78
CA GLU A 255 -11.74 -22.04 -7.47
C GLU A 255 -11.31 -22.28 -6.02
N GLN A 256 -11.32 -21.23 -5.19
CA GLN A 256 -11.21 -21.29 -3.73
C GLN A 256 -9.86 -21.82 -3.24
N ARG A 257 -8.80 -21.63 -4.04
CA ARG A 257 -7.41 -21.97 -3.69
C ARG A 257 -6.72 -20.86 -2.90
N THR A 258 -7.25 -19.64 -2.97
CA THR A 258 -6.76 -18.45 -2.26
C THR A 258 -7.90 -17.51 -1.92
N ALA A 259 -7.71 -16.65 -0.91
CA ALA A 259 -8.69 -15.65 -0.49
C ALA A 259 -8.59 -14.33 -1.28
N THR A 260 -7.45 -14.03 -1.88
CA THR A 260 -7.19 -12.78 -2.60
C THR A 260 -6.51 -13.04 -3.94
N ALA A 261 -6.65 -12.11 -4.88
CA ALA A 261 -6.00 -12.15 -6.19
C ALA A 261 -5.25 -10.85 -6.45
N SER A 262 -4.07 -10.94 -7.05
CA SER A 262 -3.36 -9.76 -7.58
C SER A 262 -3.60 -9.65 -9.08
N ILE A 263 -4.15 -8.52 -9.53
CA ILE A 263 -4.35 -8.21 -10.94
C ILE A 263 -3.32 -7.19 -11.42
N SER A 264 -2.93 -7.29 -12.69
CA SER A 264 -2.13 -6.33 -13.42
C SER A 264 -2.99 -5.16 -13.91
N LEU A 265 -2.42 -3.95 -13.84
CA LEU A 265 -3.00 -2.69 -14.28
C LEU A 265 -2.12 -2.08 -15.40
N PRO A 266 -2.36 -2.39 -16.68
CA PRO A 266 -1.50 -1.96 -17.79
C PRO A 266 -1.26 -0.45 -17.84
N VAL A 267 -2.27 0.35 -17.52
CA VAL A 267 -2.20 1.82 -17.55
C VAL A 267 -1.20 2.37 -16.54
N THR A 268 -1.02 1.73 -15.38
CA THR A 268 -0.08 2.20 -14.35
C THR A 268 1.26 1.48 -14.41
N GLY A 269 1.32 0.32 -15.07
CA GLY A 269 2.48 -0.57 -15.02
C GLY A 269 2.66 -1.28 -13.67
N SER A 270 1.61 -1.30 -12.84
CA SER A 270 1.59 -1.89 -11.50
C SER A 270 0.47 -2.93 -11.37
N GLY A 271 0.16 -3.35 -10.15
CA GLY A 271 -0.95 -4.24 -9.84
C GLY A 271 -1.85 -3.74 -8.70
N MET A 272 -3.01 -4.37 -8.55
CA MET A 272 -3.96 -4.17 -7.46
C MET A 272 -4.32 -5.52 -6.85
N THR A 273 -4.47 -5.55 -5.53
CA THR A 273 -4.99 -6.74 -4.85
C THR A 273 -6.50 -6.61 -4.68
N LEU A 274 -7.22 -7.63 -5.15
CA LEU A 274 -8.66 -7.79 -4.99
C LEU A 274 -8.94 -8.73 -3.82
N GLN A 275 -9.90 -8.35 -2.98
CA GLN A 275 -10.45 -9.23 -1.96
C GLN A 275 -11.35 -10.31 -2.60
N THR A 276 -11.75 -11.33 -1.84
CA THR A 276 -12.48 -12.50 -2.34
C THR A 276 -13.68 -12.13 -3.24
N MET A 277 -14.51 -11.19 -2.79
CA MET A 277 -15.70 -10.77 -3.53
C MET A 277 -15.36 -9.97 -4.79
N GLU A 278 -14.46 -8.99 -4.67
CA GLU A 278 -13.98 -8.20 -5.81
C GLU A 278 -13.36 -9.10 -6.90
N ALA A 279 -12.53 -10.06 -6.51
CA ALA A 279 -11.90 -11.02 -7.41
C ALA A 279 -12.94 -11.95 -8.07
N SER A 280 -13.97 -12.38 -7.33
CA SER A 280 -15.05 -13.21 -7.86
C SER A 280 -15.90 -12.47 -8.89
N VAL A 281 -16.26 -11.21 -8.62
CA VAL A 281 -16.97 -10.32 -9.54
C VAL A 281 -16.11 -10.04 -10.77
N PHE A 282 -14.86 -9.65 -10.56
CA PHE A 282 -13.90 -9.39 -11.64
C PHE A 282 -13.79 -10.60 -12.56
N HIS A 283 -13.58 -11.80 -12.01
CA HIS A 283 -13.44 -13.01 -12.81
C HIS A 283 -14.71 -13.32 -13.61
N ALA A 284 -15.89 -13.17 -13.00
CA ALA A 284 -17.16 -13.43 -13.70
C ALA A 284 -17.31 -12.51 -14.92
N VAL A 285 -17.04 -11.21 -14.76
CA VAL A 285 -17.10 -10.23 -15.85
C VAL A 285 -16.01 -10.49 -16.90
N ALA A 286 -14.76 -10.72 -16.47
CA ALA A 286 -13.63 -10.98 -17.36
C ALA A 286 -13.78 -12.27 -18.19
N THR A 287 -14.58 -13.23 -17.71
CA THR A 287 -14.89 -14.48 -18.42
C THR A 287 -16.21 -14.43 -19.20
N GLY A 288 -16.81 -13.24 -19.35
CA GLY A 288 -17.92 -12.99 -20.25
C GLY A 288 -19.31 -12.97 -19.60
N THR A 289 -19.42 -12.96 -18.27
CA THR A 289 -20.70 -12.71 -17.61
C THR A 289 -21.09 -11.24 -17.80
N PRO A 290 -22.31 -10.92 -18.26
CA PRO A 290 -22.78 -9.54 -18.35
C PRO A 290 -22.60 -8.83 -17.01
N PRO A 291 -22.05 -7.59 -16.98
CA PRO A 291 -21.77 -6.84 -15.75
C PRO A 291 -23.05 -6.26 -15.14
N GLU A 292 -24.00 -7.14 -14.84
CA GLU A 292 -25.29 -6.86 -14.23
C GLU A 292 -25.39 -7.62 -12.90
N PRO A 293 -26.03 -7.05 -11.86
CA PRO A 293 -26.09 -7.67 -10.54
C PRO A 293 -26.62 -9.10 -10.54
N GLY A 294 -27.71 -9.37 -11.27
CA GLY A 294 -28.33 -10.69 -11.33
C GLY A 294 -27.42 -11.78 -11.91
N PRO A 295 -26.99 -11.67 -13.17
CA PRO A 295 -26.10 -12.65 -13.81
C PRO A 295 -24.82 -12.94 -13.03
N VAL A 296 -24.14 -11.90 -12.54
CA VAL A 296 -22.89 -12.06 -11.76
C VAL A 296 -23.16 -12.78 -10.44
N THR A 297 -24.22 -12.37 -9.72
CA THR A 297 -24.63 -13.03 -8.46
C THR A 297 -24.92 -14.51 -8.66
N ASP A 298 -25.66 -14.86 -9.71
CA ASP A 298 -26.06 -16.24 -9.98
C ASP A 298 -24.85 -17.13 -10.33
N VAL A 299 -23.84 -16.58 -11.02
CA VAL A 299 -22.57 -17.29 -11.29
C VAL A 299 -21.78 -17.53 -9.99
N ILE A 300 -21.65 -16.51 -9.14
CA ILE A 300 -20.90 -16.62 -7.88
C ILE A 300 -21.57 -17.65 -6.95
N ILE A 301 -22.89 -17.57 -6.77
CA ILE A 301 -23.63 -18.53 -5.92
C ILE A 301 -23.51 -19.96 -6.46
N ARG A 302 -23.59 -20.14 -7.78
CA ARG A 302 -23.45 -21.47 -8.38
C ARG A 302 -22.09 -22.09 -8.06
N ARG A 303 -21.02 -21.29 -8.11
CA ARG A 303 -19.65 -21.73 -7.77
C ARG A 303 -19.51 -22.05 -6.29
N LEU A 304 -20.02 -21.19 -5.40
CA LEU A 304 -20.01 -21.43 -3.96
C LEU A 304 -20.74 -22.74 -3.59
N LYS A 305 -21.92 -22.98 -4.20
CA LYS A 305 -22.69 -24.22 -4.02
C LYS A 305 -21.93 -25.45 -4.53
N ALA A 306 -21.33 -25.36 -5.73
CA ALA A 306 -20.56 -26.47 -6.29
C ALA A 306 -19.32 -26.82 -5.44
N ALA A 307 -18.71 -25.82 -4.79
CA ALA A 307 -17.58 -26.01 -3.89
C ALA A 307 -17.98 -26.45 -2.46
N GLY A 308 -19.27 -26.48 -2.14
CA GLY A 308 -19.75 -26.82 -0.79
C GLY A 308 -19.38 -25.80 0.28
N ILE A 309 -19.13 -24.54 -0.09
CA ILE A 309 -18.66 -23.51 0.83
C ILE A 309 -19.85 -22.83 1.51
N PRO A 310 -19.92 -22.85 2.85
CA PRO A 310 -20.95 -22.12 3.57
C PRO A 310 -20.71 -20.62 3.48
N LEU A 311 -21.72 -19.87 3.02
CA LEU A 311 -21.70 -18.42 3.11
C LEU A 311 -21.83 -18.01 4.59
N ARG A 312 -20.94 -17.13 5.04
CA ARG A 312 -20.97 -16.60 6.40
C ARG A 312 -21.18 -15.10 6.36
N LEU A 313 -22.00 -14.61 7.27
CA LEU A 313 -22.12 -13.20 7.57
C LEU A 313 -21.86 -13.05 9.06
N GLU A 314 -20.83 -12.28 9.40
CA GLU A 314 -20.30 -12.15 10.76
C GLU A 314 -19.96 -13.54 11.34
N ASN A 315 -20.70 -13.97 12.38
CA ASN A 315 -20.45 -15.20 13.11
C ASN A 315 -21.47 -16.31 12.80
N ARG A 316 -22.34 -16.15 11.79
CA ARG A 316 -23.34 -17.15 11.43
C ARG A 316 -23.20 -17.65 9.99
N VAL A 317 -23.51 -18.94 9.80
CA VAL A 317 -23.67 -19.54 8.47
C VAL A 317 -25.07 -19.22 7.97
N ILE A 318 -25.17 -18.67 6.75
CA ILE A 318 -26.43 -18.42 6.08
C ILE A 318 -26.85 -19.71 5.38
N THR A 319 -27.96 -20.31 5.82
CA THR A 319 -28.50 -21.54 5.23
C THR A 319 -29.61 -21.30 4.21
N GLU A 320 -30.32 -20.17 4.34
CA GLU A 320 -31.48 -19.85 3.52
C GLU A 320 -31.06 -19.34 2.12
N PRO A 321 -31.45 -20.00 1.00
CA PRO A 321 -30.98 -19.63 -0.32
C PRO A 321 -31.33 -18.20 -0.76
N SER A 322 -32.49 -17.69 -0.34
CA SER A 322 -32.92 -16.33 -0.63
C SER A 322 -32.03 -15.29 0.07
N GLU A 323 -31.67 -15.55 1.32
CA GLU A 323 -30.75 -14.73 2.11
C GLU A 323 -29.32 -14.79 1.55
N GLN A 324 -28.82 -15.97 1.18
CA GLN A 324 -27.52 -16.12 0.52
C GLN A 324 -27.43 -15.26 -0.74
N ARG A 325 -28.51 -15.25 -1.53
CA ARG A 325 -28.57 -14.46 -2.76
C ARG A 325 -28.56 -12.96 -2.49
N ALA A 326 -29.30 -12.51 -1.49
CA ALA A 326 -29.36 -11.09 -1.12
C ALA A 326 -27.97 -10.55 -0.71
N VAL A 327 -27.25 -11.28 0.15
CA VAL A 327 -25.92 -10.86 0.64
C VAL A 327 -24.89 -10.80 -0.48
N VAL A 328 -24.87 -11.80 -1.37
CA VAL A 328 -23.97 -11.76 -2.53
C VAL A 328 -24.37 -10.62 -3.47
N ALA A 329 -25.66 -10.46 -3.76
CA ALA A 329 -26.15 -9.40 -4.66
C ALA A 329 -25.75 -8.00 -4.19
N GLU A 330 -25.91 -7.68 -2.90
CA GLU A 330 -25.49 -6.39 -2.34
C GLU A 330 -24.00 -6.11 -2.58
N SER A 331 -23.16 -7.13 -2.35
CA SER A 331 -21.72 -7.00 -2.55
C SER A 331 -21.34 -6.88 -4.03
N VAL A 332 -22.06 -7.59 -4.92
CA VAL A 332 -21.91 -7.47 -6.37
C VAL A 332 -22.31 -6.09 -6.85
N GLU A 333 -23.45 -5.56 -6.41
CA GLU A 333 -23.93 -4.22 -6.76
C GLU A 333 -22.90 -3.15 -6.38
N TRP A 334 -22.35 -3.23 -5.17
CA TRP A 334 -21.29 -2.34 -4.73
C TRP A 334 -20.05 -2.45 -5.62
N CYS A 335 -19.57 -3.67 -5.94
CA CYS A 335 -18.40 -3.87 -6.80
C CYS A 335 -18.62 -3.30 -8.21
N LEU A 336 -19.76 -3.59 -8.82
CA LEU A 336 -20.09 -3.12 -10.17
C LEU A 336 -20.18 -1.59 -10.21
N LYS A 337 -20.76 -0.97 -9.17
CA LYS A 337 -20.90 0.47 -9.09
C LYS A 337 -19.58 1.20 -8.81
N GLU A 338 -18.83 0.74 -7.82
CA GLU A 338 -17.71 1.50 -7.24
C GLU A 338 -16.34 1.06 -7.78
N ARG A 339 -16.19 -0.19 -8.27
CA ARG A 339 -14.90 -0.74 -8.72
C ARG A 339 -14.80 -0.98 -10.22
N MET A 340 -15.90 -1.26 -10.90
CA MET A 340 -15.85 -1.62 -12.32
C MET A 340 -15.24 -0.51 -13.18
N GLY A 341 -15.68 0.75 -12.99
CA GLY A 341 -15.12 1.89 -13.72
C GLY A 341 -13.61 2.06 -13.50
N LEU A 342 -13.14 1.75 -12.29
CA LEU A 342 -11.72 1.75 -11.96
C LEU A 342 -10.95 0.68 -12.73
N TRP A 343 -11.41 -0.57 -12.72
CA TRP A 343 -10.77 -1.68 -13.44
C TRP A 343 -10.68 -1.42 -14.94
N THR A 344 -11.77 -0.95 -15.55
CA THR A 344 -11.81 -0.61 -16.99
C THR A 344 -10.88 0.57 -17.31
N SER A 345 -10.92 1.65 -16.52
CA SER A 345 -10.08 2.83 -16.78
C SER A 345 -8.58 2.57 -16.63
N LEU A 346 -8.21 1.54 -15.88
CA LEU A 346 -6.82 1.10 -15.69
C LEU A 346 -6.39 -0.04 -16.63
N GLY A 347 -7.25 -0.43 -17.56
CA GLY A 347 -6.99 -1.46 -18.57
C GLY A 347 -6.91 -2.88 -18.00
N ALA A 348 -7.47 -3.10 -16.80
CA ALA A 348 -7.48 -4.41 -16.16
C ALA A 348 -8.56 -5.34 -16.74
N LEU A 349 -9.71 -4.76 -17.09
CA LEU A 349 -10.80 -5.38 -17.86
C LEU A 349 -10.74 -4.94 -19.31
#